data_AF-A0A849Z6P8-F1
#
_entry.id   AF-A0A849Z6P8-F1
#
_cell.length_a   1.000
_cell.length_b   1.000
_cell.length_c   1.000
_cell.angle_alpha   90.00
_cell.angle_beta   90.00
_cell.angle_gamma   90.00
#
_symmetry.space_group_name_H-M   'P 1'
#
loop_
_entity.id
_entity.type
_entity.pdbx_description
1 polymer ?
#
loop_
_entity_poly.entity_id
_entity_poly.type
_entity_poly.pdbx_seq_one_letter_code
_entity_poly.pdbx_strand_id
1 'polypeptide(L)'
;MRRRDLLDLAVGLSAVGLAGVGCASGPSLVPIGGENVDPAEIDKDPMALMPSGVLVFGKVDLIALFQTPIGADIAALVQSLVPLGNESGFVPGRDTERSFLGVYAMQGVDFCAVTQGRFDVEAIRRAADARAATASGLPLVKSRYGQFDLYTVGNIGFVPLTSRTLLSGNETGMRRALDRLRFKRLERSVPEWMVTLSETKESSFVVAGDFGASEVMTPKSPEKKPPFEPGPTGSAAEPVLEAAAASFPFLSGLRALRLLGNFLSPGLNFAGALTYASPEKAQAGADSLRHLAELAQWANLLTSFGFGATIAPAQIALQEREVAFTQAVDTAIARAFLGLVAQYVRRS
;
A
#
# COMPACT_ATOMS: atom_id res chain seq x y z
N MET A 1 -31.96 11.12 -12.07
CA MET A 1 -30.88 10.26 -12.58
C MET A 1 -30.50 9.27 -11.49
N ARG A 2 -30.66 7.97 -11.76
CA ARG A 2 -30.59 6.86 -10.79
C ARG A 2 -29.36 5.99 -11.07
N ARG A 3 -28.56 5.78 -10.03
CA ARG A 3 -27.70 4.64 -9.60
C ARG A 3 -27.49 3.36 -10.47
N ARG A 4 -27.68 3.35 -11.79
CA ARG A 4 -27.54 2.14 -12.64
C ARG A 4 -26.57 2.24 -13.82
N ASP A 5 -25.97 3.40 -14.09
CA ASP A 5 -25.20 3.60 -15.34
C ASP A 5 -23.67 3.40 -15.21
N LEU A 6 -23.19 2.62 -14.23
CA LEU A 6 -21.76 2.31 -14.04
C LEU A 6 -21.41 0.83 -14.17
N LEU A 7 -22.37 -0.02 -14.59
CA LEU A 7 -22.16 -1.47 -14.77
C LEU A 7 -22.19 -1.93 -16.24
N ASP A 8 -22.37 -1.03 -17.20
CA ASP A 8 -22.45 -1.37 -18.62
C ASP A 8 -21.20 -0.91 -19.40
N LEU A 9 -20.05 -1.50 -19.07
CA LEU A 9 -18.93 -1.62 -20.02
C LEU A 9 -18.42 -3.07 -20.06
N ALA A 10 -19.35 -4.02 -20.23
CA ALA A 10 -19.03 -5.43 -20.44
C ALA A 10 -20.06 -6.11 -21.34
N VAL A 11 -20.36 -5.54 -22.52
CA VAL A 11 -21.04 -6.26 -23.60
C VAL A 11 -20.48 -5.79 -24.94
N GLY A 12 -19.71 -6.64 -25.61
CA GLY A 12 -19.26 -6.37 -26.96
C GLY A 12 -18.14 -7.27 -27.47
N LEU A 13 -18.38 -8.58 -27.58
CA LEU A 13 -18.21 -9.30 -28.85
C LEU A 13 -18.73 -10.74 -28.71
N SER A 14 -19.81 -11.02 -29.43
CA SER A 14 -20.40 -12.34 -29.55
C SER A 14 -19.71 -13.17 -30.63
N ALA A 15 -19.43 -14.42 -30.28
CA ALA A 15 -19.63 -15.66 -31.04
C ALA A 15 -19.17 -15.74 -32.52
N VAL A 16 -18.16 -16.59 -32.75
CA VAL A 16 -18.15 -17.55 -33.87
C VAL A 16 -17.49 -18.86 -33.41
N GLY A 17 -18.17 -19.99 -33.60
CA GLY A 17 -17.51 -21.29 -33.82
C GLY A 17 -17.68 -22.39 -32.76
N LEU A 18 -18.85 -23.04 -32.75
CA LEU A 18 -19.00 -24.42 -32.25
C LEU A 18 -18.40 -25.38 -33.27
N ALA A 19 -17.34 -26.10 -32.91
CA ALA A 19 -16.99 -27.41 -33.46
C ALA A 19 -16.16 -28.17 -32.42
N GLY A 20 -16.67 -29.33 -31.99
CA GLY A 20 -16.06 -30.12 -30.93
C GLY A 20 -14.78 -30.83 -31.37
N VAL A 21 -13.83 -30.93 -30.44
CA VAL A 21 -12.96 -32.08 -30.24
C VAL A 21 -12.67 -32.13 -28.73
N GLY A 22 -12.92 -33.29 -28.10
CA GLY A 22 -12.54 -33.50 -26.72
C GLY A 22 -11.02 -33.38 -26.56
N CYS A 23 -10.58 -32.48 -25.68
CA CYS A 23 -9.21 -32.46 -25.20
C CYS A 23 -9.20 -32.92 -23.76
N ALA A 24 -8.57 -34.08 -23.56
CA ALA A 24 -8.29 -34.70 -22.29
C ALA A 24 -7.72 -33.68 -21.29
N SER A 25 -8.15 -33.82 -20.04
CA SER A 25 -7.48 -33.28 -18.87
C SER A 25 -6.02 -33.73 -18.86
N GLY A 26 -5.16 -32.92 -19.48
CA GLY A 26 -3.71 -33.06 -19.37
C GLY A 26 -3.28 -32.84 -17.91
N PRO A 27 -2.15 -33.43 -17.50
CA PRO A 27 -1.70 -33.35 -16.12
C PRO A 27 -1.57 -31.89 -15.73
N SER A 28 -2.30 -31.50 -14.68
CA SER A 28 -2.04 -30.27 -13.94
C SER A 28 -0.55 -30.30 -13.60
N LEU A 29 0.22 -29.44 -14.28
CA LEU A 29 1.61 -29.17 -13.96
C LEU A 29 1.62 -28.57 -12.57
N VAL A 30 1.57 -29.43 -11.54
CA VAL A 30 2.00 -29.09 -10.20
C VAL A 30 3.48 -28.77 -10.37
N PRO A 31 3.92 -27.52 -10.17
CA PRO A 31 5.34 -27.21 -10.29
C PRO A 31 6.07 -28.00 -9.21
N ILE A 32 6.83 -28.98 -9.66
CA ILE A 32 7.67 -29.88 -8.87
C ILE A 32 8.80 -29.06 -8.26
N GLY A 33 8.93 -29.13 -6.93
CA GLY A 33 10.22 -29.06 -6.23
C GLY A 33 10.95 -27.72 -6.25
N GLY A 34 10.44 -26.74 -5.52
CA GLY A 34 11.33 -25.78 -4.84
C GLY A 34 11.78 -26.35 -3.50
N GLU A 35 13.04 -26.14 -3.10
CA GLU A 35 13.39 -26.34 -1.68
C GLU A 35 12.68 -25.27 -0.85
N ASN A 36 12.30 -25.63 0.37
CA ASN A 36 11.73 -24.69 1.31
C ASN A 36 12.75 -23.60 1.64
N VAL A 37 12.36 -22.34 1.48
CA VAL A 37 13.13 -21.19 1.99
C VAL A 37 13.21 -21.29 3.51
N ASP A 38 14.39 -21.07 4.07
CA ASP A 38 14.59 -21.03 5.51
C ASP A 38 13.75 -19.88 6.11
N PRO A 39 12.87 -20.14 7.10
CA PRO A 39 12.15 -19.09 7.83
C PRO A 39 13.04 -17.93 8.31
N ALA A 40 14.30 -18.20 8.68
CA ALA A 40 15.23 -17.17 9.10
C ALA A 40 15.61 -16.19 7.97
N GLU A 41 15.61 -16.63 6.71
CA GLU A 41 15.86 -15.77 5.56
C GLU A 41 14.68 -14.81 5.32
N ILE A 42 13.45 -15.30 5.51
CA ILE A 42 12.23 -14.47 5.44
C ILE A 42 12.29 -13.33 6.45
N ASP A 43 12.68 -13.65 7.69
CA ASP A 43 12.72 -12.68 8.78
C ASP A 43 13.86 -11.66 8.62
N LYS A 44 14.96 -12.05 7.98
CA LYS A 44 16.12 -11.18 7.73
C LYS A 44 15.81 -10.08 6.73
N ASP A 45 15.08 -10.38 5.65
CA ASP A 45 14.75 -9.41 4.60
C ASP A 45 13.29 -9.51 4.13
N PRO A 46 12.32 -8.93 4.87
CA PRO A 46 10.90 -9.00 4.52
C PRO A 46 10.58 -8.35 3.17
N MET A 47 11.37 -7.38 2.70
CA MET A 47 11.14 -6.73 1.40
C MET A 47 11.37 -7.67 0.22
N ALA A 48 12.15 -8.74 0.41
CA ALA A 48 12.40 -9.72 -0.63
C ALA A 48 11.19 -10.64 -0.89
N LEU A 49 10.16 -10.61 -0.02
CA LEU A 49 8.84 -11.22 -0.27
C LEU A 49 7.95 -10.37 -1.18
N MET A 50 8.29 -9.11 -1.42
CA MET A 50 7.46 -8.22 -2.22
C MET A 50 7.47 -8.66 -3.69
N PRO A 51 6.32 -8.85 -4.34
CA PRO A 51 6.23 -9.09 -5.78
C PRO A 51 6.95 -8.01 -6.60
N SER A 52 7.40 -8.40 -7.79
CA SER A 52 7.95 -7.47 -8.79
C SER A 52 6.87 -6.55 -9.37
N GLY A 53 7.30 -5.42 -9.93
CA GLY A 53 6.41 -4.44 -10.57
C GLY A 53 5.57 -3.65 -9.56
N VAL A 54 6.12 -3.39 -8.37
CA VAL A 54 5.46 -2.55 -7.37
C VAL A 54 5.27 -1.14 -7.93
N LEU A 55 4.03 -0.66 -7.93
CA LEU A 55 3.68 0.70 -8.34
C LEU A 55 3.76 1.65 -7.17
N VAL A 56 3.22 1.25 -6.02
CA VAL A 56 3.33 2.01 -4.78
C VAL A 56 3.92 1.11 -3.70
N PHE A 57 5.06 1.51 -3.17
CA PHE A 57 5.72 0.90 -2.04
C PHE A 57 5.53 1.78 -0.81
N GLY A 58 5.17 1.16 0.31
CA GLY A 58 5.07 1.83 1.61
C GLY A 58 5.93 1.10 2.64
N LYS A 59 6.55 1.86 3.54
CA LYS A 59 7.14 1.32 4.77
C LYS A 59 6.62 2.13 5.94
N VAL A 60 6.28 1.47 7.04
CA VAL A 60 5.86 2.12 8.27
C VAL A 60 6.47 1.44 9.49
N ASP A 61 7.00 2.24 10.41
CA ASP A 61 7.35 1.86 11.77
C ASP A 61 6.08 1.84 12.61
N LEU A 62 5.60 0.64 12.92
CA LEU A 62 4.36 0.45 13.65
C LEU A 62 4.56 0.72 15.15
N ILE A 63 5.76 0.53 15.70
CA ILE A 63 6.05 0.87 17.09
C ILE A 63 5.87 2.36 17.29
N ALA A 64 6.49 3.18 16.43
CA ALA A 64 6.37 4.62 16.49
C ALA A 64 4.92 5.07 16.22
N LEU A 65 4.23 4.46 15.25
CA LEU A 65 2.84 4.76 14.92
C LEU A 65 1.90 4.53 16.11
N PHE A 66 2.02 3.40 16.80
CA PHE A 66 1.15 3.06 17.92
C PHE A 66 1.41 3.87 19.20
N GLN A 67 2.55 4.56 19.28
CA GLN A 67 2.84 5.52 20.35
C GLN A 67 2.18 6.90 20.12
N THR A 68 1.60 7.13 18.94
CA THR A 68 0.93 8.41 18.64
C THR A 68 -0.46 8.49 19.27
N PRO A 69 -1.02 9.71 19.42
CA PRO A 69 -2.41 9.88 19.85
C PRO A 69 -3.47 9.25 18.93
N ILE A 70 -3.13 8.94 17.68
CA ILE A 70 -4.01 8.22 16.73
C ILE A 70 -3.77 6.71 16.70
N GLY A 71 -2.78 6.20 17.44
CA GLY A 71 -2.39 4.79 17.43
C GLY A 71 -3.54 3.85 17.81
N ALA A 72 -4.36 4.24 18.79
CA ALA A 72 -5.53 3.47 19.20
C ALA A 72 -6.61 3.40 18.10
N ASP A 73 -6.85 4.51 17.39
CA ASP A 73 -7.80 4.57 16.27
C ASP A 73 -7.35 3.65 15.12
N ILE A 74 -6.05 3.64 14.83
CA ILE A 74 -5.45 2.75 13.84
C ILE A 74 -5.53 1.29 14.28
N ALA A 75 -5.27 1.00 15.56
CA ALA A 75 -5.37 -0.37 16.07
C ALA A 75 -6.81 -0.90 15.93
N ALA A 76 -7.81 -0.08 16.23
CA ALA A 76 -9.22 -0.43 16.04
C ALA A 76 -9.57 -0.64 14.55
N LEU A 77 -9.04 0.20 13.65
CA LEU A 77 -9.20 0.00 12.21
C LEU A 77 -8.57 -1.31 11.76
N VAL A 78 -7.32 -1.58 12.14
CA VAL A 78 -6.62 -2.84 11.82
C VAL A 78 -7.40 -4.04 12.34
N GLN A 79 -7.91 -4.01 13.58
CA GLN A 79 -8.74 -5.09 14.12
C GLN A 79 -10.05 -5.29 13.36
N SER A 80 -10.60 -4.23 12.75
CA SER A 80 -11.79 -4.35 11.92
C SER A 80 -11.51 -4.93 10.52
N LEU A 81 -10.28 -4.84 10.04
CA LEU A 81 -9.87 -5.27 8.69
C LEU A 81 -9.16 -6.63 8.69
N VAL A 82 -8.33 -6.87 9.70
CA VAL A 82 -7.60 -8.12 9.87
C VAL A 82 -8.56 -9.11 10.54
N PRO A 83 -8.89 -10.23 9.88
CA PRO A 83 -9.87 -11.18 10.38
C PRO A 83 -9.28 -12.10 11.46
N LEU A 84 -8.64 -11.51 12.47
CA LEU A 84 -8.12 -12.17 13.65
C LEU A 84 -9.05 -11.85 14.82
N GLY A 85 -9.81 -12.84 15.28
CA GLY A 85 -10.66 -12.69 16.48
C GLY A 85 -9.82 -12.53 17.74
N ASN A 86 -10.44 -12.04 18.83
CA ASN A 86 -9.80 -11.88 20.15
C ASN A 86 -9.14 -13.17 20.66
N GLU A 87 -9.70 -14.33 20.28
CA GLU A 87 -9.20 -15.68 20.57
C GLU A 87 -7.76 -15.93 20.09
N SER A 88 -7.33 -15.22 19.03
CA SER A 88 -5.97 -15.30 18.50
C SER A 88 -4.93 -14.67 19.44
N GLY A 89 -5.40 -13.88 20.42
CA GLY A 89 -4.56 -13.07 21.29
C GLY A 89 -3.83 -11.93 20.57
N PHE A 90 -4.05 -11.72 19.27
CA PHE A 90 -3.34 -10.72 18.48
C PHE A 90 -3.75 -9.29 18.85
N VAL A 91 -2.76 -8.46 19.17
CA VAL A 91 -2.92 -7.05 19.50
C VAL A 91 -1.97 -6.24 18.63
N PRO A 92 -2.46 -5.48 17.63
CA PRO A 92 -1.61 -4.77 16.67
C PRO A 92 -0.48 -3.95 17.31
N GLY A 93 -0.80 -3.15 18.33
CA GLY A 93 0.18 -2.30 19.02
C GLY A 93 1.24 -3.03 19.85
N ARG A 94 1.01 -4.29 20.21
CA ARG A 94 1.95 -5.13 20.99
C ARG A 94 2.77 -6.05 20.10
N ASP A 95 2.13 -6.55 19.04
CA ASP A 95 2.58 -7.68 18.26
C ASP A 95 3.15 -7.30 16.90
N THR A 96 3.05 -6.04 16.48
CA THR A 96 3.62 -5.58 15.22
C THR A 96 4.71 -4.54 15.44
N GLU A 97 5.74 -4.59 14.59
CA GLU A 97 6.93 -3.73 14.70
C GLU A 97 7.08 -2.83 13.48
N ARG A 98 6.95 -3.41 12.27
CA ARG A 98 7.05 -2.67 11.00
C ARG A 98 6.24 -3.36 9.92
N SER A 99 5.79 -2.61 8.92
CA SER A 99 5.10 -3.16 7.77
C SER A 99 5.60 -2.57 6.47
N PHE A 100 5.66 -3.41 5.44
CA PHE A 100 6.03 -3.08 4.07
C PHE A 100 4.82 -3.35 3.19
N LEU A 101 4.29 -2.33 2.54
CA LEU A 101 3.12 -2.39 1.68
C LEU A 101 3.54 -2.27 0.22
N GLY A 102 2.87 -3.01 -0.65
CA GLY A 102 3.06 -2.97 -2.10
C GLY A 102 1.71 -2.97 -2.79
N VAL A 103 1.53 -2.06 -3.75
CA VAL A 103 0.36 -1.98 -4.62
C VAL A 103 0.81 -2.20 -6.07
N TYR A 104 0.00 -2.93 -6.83
CA TYR A 104 0.30 -3.41 -8.18
C TYR A 104 -0.91 -3.22 -9.10
N ALA A 105 -0.68 -2.95 -10.39
CA ALA A 105 -1.74 -2.92 -11.41
C ALA A 105 -1.61 -4.12 -12.36
N MET A 106 -2.54 -5.07 -12.29
CA MET A 106 -2.60 -6.22 -13.21
C MET A 106 -4.04 -6.47 -13.68
N GLN A 107 -4.97 -6.72 -12.75
CA GLN A 107 -6.39 -6.94 -13.03
C GLN A 107 -7.27 -6.24 -11.98
N GLY A 108 -6.97 -4.96 -11.74
CA GLY A 108 -7.49 -4.19 -10.61
C GLY A 108 -6.36 -3.75 -9.67
N VAL A 109 -6.73 -3.33 -8.46
CA VAL A 109 -5.76 -2.94 -7.42
C VAL A 109 -5.38 -4.18 -6.61
N ASP A 110 -4.23 -4.76 -6.94
CA ASP A 110 -3.63 -5.83 -6.14
C ASP A 110 -2.72 -5.23 -5.08
N PHE A 111 -2.77 -5.78 -3.87
CA PHE A 111 -1.89 -5.32 -2.80
C PHE A 111 -1.49 -6.45 -1.87
N CYS A 112 -0.28 -6.32 -1.32
CA CYS A 112 0.19 -7.16 -0.23
C CYS A 112 0.97 -6.31 0.77
N ALA A 113 0.88 -6.68 2.04
CA ALA A 113 1.67 -6.14 3.11
C ALA A 113 2.43 -7.27 3.83
N VAL A 114 3.74 -7.09 3.99
CA VAL A 114 4.61 -7.94 4.79
C VAL A 114 4.82 -7.23 6.12
N THR A 115 4.23 -7.76 7.19
CA THR A 115 4.30 -7.17 8.52
C THR A 115 5.19 -8.02 9.41
N GLN A 116 6.16 -7.39 10.04
CA GLN A 116 7.03 -8.03 11.02
C GLN A 116 6.62 -7.69 12.45
N GLY A 117 6.86 -8.63 13.37
CA GLY A 117 6.35 -8.55 14.72
C GLY A 117 6.61 -9.78 15.57
N ARG A 118 5.74 -10.04 16.56
CA ARG A 118 5.74 -11.23 17.40
C ARG A 118 4.37 -11.87 17.32
N PHE A 119 4.28 -12.99 16.62
CA PHE A 119 3.02 -13.66 16.35
C PHE A 119 2.99 -15.03 17.02
N ASP A 120 1.92 -15.29 17.77
CA ASP A 120 1.56 -16.64 18.20
C ASP A 120 0.85 -17.35 17.04
N VAL A 121 1.64 -17.94 16.15
CA VAL A 121 1.15 -18.60 14.93
C VAL A 121 0.15 -19.71 15.27
N GLU A 122 0.36 -20.44 16.36
CA GLU A 122 -0.52 -21.53 16.76
C GLU A 122 -1.83 -21.03 17.35
N ALA A 123 -1.83 -19.95 18.15
CA ALA A 123 -3.06 -19.29 18.57
C ALA A 123 -3.85 -18.71 17.38
N ILE A 124 -3.14 -18.05 16.44
CA ILE A 124 -3.74 -17.53 15.21
C ILE A 124 -4.38 -18.65 14.38
N ARG A 125 -3.68 -19.76 14.17
CA ARG A 125 -4.19 -20.93 13.44
C ARG A 125 -5.39 -21.55 14.14
N ARG A 126 -5.34 -21.75 15.46
CA ARG A 126 -6.47 -22.29 16.23
C ARG A 126 -7.71 -21.40 16.14
N ALA A 127 -7.53 -20.09 16.30
CA ALA A 127 -8.63 -19.13 16.18
C ALA A 127 -9.24 -19.14 14.76
N ALA A 128 -8.38 -19.27 13.75
CA ALA A 128 -8.80 -19.36 12.37
C ALA A 128 -9.54 -20.67 12.04
N ASP A 129 -9.02 -21.81 12.50
CA ASP A 129 -9.61 -23.14 12.30
C ASP A 129 -10.95 -23.29 13.03
N ALA A 130 -11.12 -22.61 14.16
CA ALA A 130 -12.40 -22.54 14.88
C ALA A 130 -13.48 -21.76 14.12
N ARG A 131 -13.17 -21.18 12.95
CA ARG A 131 -14.04 -20.29 12.18
C ARG A 131 -14.62 -19.18 13.06
N ALA A 132 -13.81 -18.66 13.98
CA ALA A 132 -14.23 -17.58 14.86
C ALA A 132 -14.83 -16.46 14.02
N ALA A 133 -16.01 -15.99 14.42
CA ALA A 133 -16.67 -14.90 13.71
C ALA A 133 -15.70 -13.70 13.68
N THR A 134 -15.41 -13.22 12.49
CA THR A 134 -14.52 -12.07 12.32
C THR A 134 -15.25 -10.82 12.75
N ALA A 135 -14.55 -9.68 12.90
CA ALA A 135 -15.18 -8.42 13.29
C ALA A 135 -16.33 -8.00 12.33
N SER A 136 -16.31 -8.48 11.08
CA SER A 136 -17.36 -8.25 10.09
C SER A 136 -18.53 -9.24 10.17
N GLY A 137 -18.49 -10.22 11.06
CA GLY A 137 -19.47 -11.30 11.17
C GLY A 137 -19.36 -12.36 10.08
N LEU A 138 -18.45 -12.20 9.12
CA LEU A 138 -18.21 -13.19 8.06
C LEU A 138 -17.25 -14.29 8.56
N PRO A 139 -17.47 -15.55 8.15
CA PRO A 139 -16.57 -16.63 8.54
C PRO A 139 -15.23 -16.51 7.80
N LEU A 140 -14.15 -16.80 8.52
CA LEU A 140 -12.84 -16.97 7.93
C LEU A 140 -12.80 -18.28 7.12
N VAL A 141 -12.31 -18.20 5.88
CA VAL A 141 -12.14 -19.34 5.00
C VAL A 141 -10.68 -19.73 4.98
N LYS A 142 -10.41 -20.98 5.36
CA LYS A 142 -9.09 -21.60 5.18
C LYS A 142 -9.00 -22.22 3.80
N SER A 143 -7.98 -21.84 3.05
CA SER A 143 -7.60 -22.44 1.77
C SER A 143 -6.11 -22.77 1.78
N ARG A 144 -5.65 -23.59 0.82
CA ARG A 144 -4.24 -23.97 0.72
C ARG A 144 -3.64 -23.48 -0.59
N TYR A 145 -2.47 -22.86 -0.52
CA TYR A 145 -1.68 -22.45 -1.69
C TYR A 145 -0.26 -23.00 -1.55
N GLY A 146 0.05 -24.04 -2.34
CA GLY A 146 1.29 -24.80 -2.15
C GLY A 146 1.37 -25.40 -0.73
N GLN A 147 2.40 -25.04 0.03
CA GLN A 147 2.56 -25.45 1.44
C GLN A 147 1.94 -24.48 2.45
N PHE A 148 1.40 -23.34 2.02
CA PHE A 148 0.91 -22.30 2.91
C PHE A 148 -0.61 -22.40 3.10
N ASP A 149 -1.05 -22.24 4.35
CA ASP A 149 -2.46 -22.05 4.69
C ASP A 149 -2.82 -20.56 4.57
N LEU A 150 -3.82 -20.27 3.75
CA LEU A 150 -4.36 -18.93 3.52
C LEU A 150 -5.67 -18.78 4.26
N TYR A 151 -5.77 -17.69 5.02
CA TYR A 151 -6.94 -17.36 5.81
C TYR A 151 -7.58 -16.09 5.27
N THR A 152 -8.77 -16.19 4.67
CA THR A 152 -9.41 -15.09 3.95
C THR A 152 -10.84 -14.81 4.42
N VAL A 153 -11.25 -13.55 4.32
CA VAL A 153 -12.65 -13.09 4.36
C VAL A 153 -12.90 -12.23 3.14
N GLY A 154 -13.84 -12.63 2.30
CA GLY A 154 -14.01 -12.00 0.99
C GLY A 154 -12.74 -12.17 0.16
N ASN A 155 -12.15 -11.07 -0.31
CA ASN A 155 -10.90 -11.08 -1.08
C ASN A 155 -9.66 -10.70 -0.26
N ILE A 156 -9.78 -10.38 1.04
CA ILE A 156 -8.67 -9.97 1.92
C ILE A 156 -8.34 -11.12 2.87
N GLY A 157 -7.05 -11.29 3.18
CA GLY A 157 -6.65 -12.28 4.17
C GLY A 157 -5.22 -12.10 4.68
N PHE A 158 -4.74 -13.15 5.32
CA PHE A 158 -3.38 -13.25 5.82
C PHE A 158 -2.83 -14.67 5.78
N VAL A 159 -1.50 -14.76 5.86
CA VAL A 159 -0.70 -15.99 5.95
C VAL A 159 0.40 -15.77 6.98
N PRO A 160 0.37 -16.47 8.12
CA PRO A 160 1.52 -16.51 9.03
C PRO A 160 2.66 -17.28 8.35
N LEU A 161 3.77 -16.61 8.06
CA LEU A 161 4.94 -17.23 7.42
C LEU A 161 5.91 -17.76 8.48
N THR A 162 6.14 -16.98 9.53
CA THR A 162 7.00 -17.31 10.68
C THR A 162 6.37 -16.75 11.96
N SER A 163 6.99 -16.97 13.13
CA SER A 163 6.59 -16.28 14.37
C SER A 163 6.94 -14.77 14.37
N ARG A 164 7.64 -14.29 13.34
CA ARG A 164 8.10 -12.91 13.19
C ARG A 164 7.58 -12.21 11.95
N THR A 165 6.98 -12.93 11.00
CA THR A 165 6.54 -12.39 9.70
C THR A 165 5.15 -12.90 9.33
N LEU A 166 4.25 -11.95 9.06
CA LEU A 166 2.90 -12.16 8.57
C LEU A 166 2.74 -11.51 7.19
N LEU A 167 2.26 -12.26 6.22
CA LEU A 167 1.83 -11.73 4.93
C LEU A 167 0.34 -11.44 5.00
N SER A 168 -0.10 -10.30 4.47
CA SER A 168 -1.51 -9.93 4.35
C SER A 168 -1.75 -9.24 3.02
N GLY A 169 -3.00 -9.14 2.59
CA GLY A 169 -3.33 -8.52 1.30
C GLY A 169 -4.59 -9.07 0.68
N ASN A 170 -4.80 -8.75 -0.58
CA ASN A 170 -5.80 -9.46 -1.37
C ASN A 170 -5.25 -10.83 -1.83
N GLU A 171 -6.14 -11.75 -2.19
CA GLU A 171 -5.75 -13.13 -2.56
C GLU A 171 -4.71 -13.17 -3.67
N THR A 172 -4.86 -12.35 -4.71
CA THR A 172 -3.91 -12.23 -5.82
C THR A 172 -2.53 -11.75 -5.35
N GLY A 173 -2.48 -10.65 -4.58
CA GLY A 173 -1.24 -10.09 -4.04
C GLY A 173 -0.50 -11.07 -3.14
N MET A 174 -1.23 -11.76 -2.25
CA MET A 174 -0.65 -12.78 -1.37
C MET A 174 -0.07 -13.95 -2.17
N ARG A 175 -0.79 -14.50 -3.15
CA ARG A 175 -0.31 -15.61 -3.98
C ARG A 175 0.99 -15.25 -4.72
N ARG A 176 1.08 -14.04 -5.27
CA ARG A 176 2.30 -13.55 -5.93
C ARG A 176 3.49 -13.47 -4.97
N ALA A 177 3.27 -13.01 -3.73
CA ALA A 177 4.32 -12.98 -2.72
C ALA A 177 4.76 -14.40 -2.34
N LEU A 178 3.80 -15.33 -2.17
CA LEU A 178 4.08 -16.73 -1.87
C LEU A 178 4.80 -17.46 -3.00
N ASP A 179 4.54 -17.13 -4.27
CA ASP A 179 5.25 -17.74 -5.38
C ASP A 179 6.75 -17.43 -5.35
N ARG A 180 7.16 -16.30 -4.77
CA ARG A 180 8.60 -16.00 -4.58
C ARG A 180 9.29 -16.99 -3.64
N LEU A 181 8.56 -17.49 -2.64
CA LEU A 181 9.08 -18.50 -1.71
C LEU A 181 9.29 -19.87 -2.36
N ARG A 182 8.77 -20.09 -3.58
CA ARG A 182 8.88 -21.38 -4.27
C ARG A 182 10.16 -21.51 -5.09
N PHE A 183 10.81 -20.40 -5.48
CA PHE A 183 11.86 -20.40 -6.50
C PHE A 183 13.29 -20.14 -5.99
N LYS A 184 13.60 -20.52 -4.74
CA LYS A 184 14.97 -20.59 -4.16
C LYS A 184 15.80 -19.30 -4.09
N ARG A 185 15.32 -18.16 -4.57
CA ARG A 185 16.04 -16.88 -4.50
C ARG A 185 15.15 -15.79 -3.95
N LEU A 186 15.24 -15.61 -2.63
CA LEU A 186 14.61 -14.49 -1.94
C LEU A 186 15.46 -13.23 -2.15
N GLU A 187 15.47 -12.71 -3.39
CA GLU A 187 16.11 -11.45 -3.75
C GLU A 187 15.10 -10.31 -3.70
N ARG A 188 15.53 -9.05 -3.49
CA ARG A 188 14.61 -7.90 -3.56
C ARG A 188 14.19 -7.66 -5.00
N SER A 189 12.89 -7.46 -5.23
CA SER A 189 12.35 -7.02 -6.54
C SER A 189 11.73 -5.62 -6.49
N VAL A 190 11.82 -4.95 -5.35
CA VAL A 190 11.48 -3.53 -5.19
C VAL A 190 12.61 -2.70 -5.82
N PRO A 191 12.30 -1.64 -6.60
CA PRO A 191 13.31 -0.77 -7.20
C PRO A 191 14.31 -0.20 -6.17
N GLU A 192 15.58 -0.09 -6.54
CA GLU A 192 16.67 0.31 -5.63
C GLU A 192 16.44 1.71 -5.04
N TRP A 193 15.90 2.66 -5.81
CA TRP A 193 15.57 3.98 -5.30
C TRP A 193 14.51 3.95 -4.18
N MET A 194 13.51 3.06 -4.27
CA MET A 194 12.46 2.93 -3.25
C MET A 194 13.03 2.33 -1.97
N VAL A 195 13.90 1.32 -2.11
CA VAL A 195 14.62 0.71 -1.00
C VAL A 195 15.47 1.76 -0.29
N THR A 196 16.26 2.53 -1.05
CA THR A 196 17.10 3.60 -0.53
C THR A 196 16.27 4.67 0.20
N LEU A 197 15.15 5.09 -0.38
CA LEU A 197 14.23 6.04 0.28
C LEU A 197 13.70 5.46 1.60
N SER A 198 13.37 4.17 1.64
CA SER A 198 12.89 3.47 2.84
C SER A 198 13.92 3.40 3.97
N GLU A 199 15.21 3.54 3.64
CA GLU A 199 16.33 3.50 4.57
C GLU A 199 16.72 4.90 5.09
N THR A 200 15.98 5.95 4.68
CA THR A 200 16.17 7.32 5.18
C THR A 200 16.05 7.35 6.70
N LYS A 201 17.13 7.80 7.36
CA LYS A 201 17.18 7.94 8.82
C LYS A 201 16.08 8.88 9.31
N GLU A 202 15.58 8.63 10.52
CA GLU A 202 14.54 9.44 11.19
C GLU A 202 13.16 9.43 10.52
N SER A 203 12.99 8.73 9.39
CA SER A 203 11.67 8.47 8.83
C SER A 203 10.97 7.35 9.62
N SER A 204 9.78 7.63 10.13
CA SER A 204 8.88 6.61 10.70
C SER A 204 7.98 6.00 9.63
N PHE A 205 7.80 6.67 8.50
CA PHE A 205 7.15 6.08 7.33
C PHE A 205 7.69 6.65 6.03
N VAL A 206 7.54 5.87 4.97
CA VAL A 206 7.92 6.19 3.60
C VAL A 206 6.83 5.71 2.66
N VAL A 207 6.50 6.51 1.65
CA VAL A 207 5.69 6.09 0.50
C VAL A 207 6.44 6.47 -0.77
N ALA A 208 6.61 5.50 -1.66
CA ALA A 208 7.27 5.64 -2.94
C ALA A 208 6.31 5.16 -4.03
N GLY A 209 6.08 5.98 -5.05
CA GLY A 209 5.26 5.62 -6.21
C GLY A 209 6.09 5.71 -7.49
N ASP A 210 6.08 4.67 -8.31
CA ASP A 210 6.60 4.67 -9.68
C ASP A 210 5.45 4.48 -10.66
N PHE A 211 5.26 5.48 -11.50
CA PHE A 211 4.19 5.52 -12.49
C PHE A 211 4.73 5.70 -13.90
N GLY A 212 5.95 5.22 -14.13
CA GLY A 212 6.71 5.43 -15.36
C GLY A 212 7.81 6.47 -15.17
N ALA A 213 8.48 6.48 -14.02
CA ALA A 213 9.74 7.19 -13.86
C ALA A 213 10.89 6.31 -14.36
N SER A 214 11.91 6.91 -14.96
CA SER A 214 13.17 6.23 -15.23
C SER A 214 14.20 6.76 -14.23
N GLU A 215 14.80 5.86 -13.45
CA GLU A 215 15.98 6.21 -12.67
C GLU A 215 17.07 6.69 -13.64
N VAL A 216 17.59 7.90 -13.44
CA VAL A 216 18.92 8.25 -13.96
C VAL A 216 19.91 7.66 -12.97
N MET A 217 20.47 6.48 -13.27
CA MET A 217 21.66 5.98 -12.57
C MET A 217 22.76 7.04 -12.69
N THR A 218 22.93 7.86 -11.66
CA THR A 218 24.11 8.71 -11.50
C THR A 218 24.89 8.27 -10.28
N PRO A 219 26.23 8.29 -10.35
CA PRO A 219 27.09 7.62 -9.39
C PRO A 219 26.91 8.19 -7.99
N LYS A 220 27.05 7.31 -6.99
CA LYS A 220 27.01 7.55 -5.54
C LYS A 220 27.88 8.74 -5.14
N SER A 221 27.33 9.94 -5.22
CA SER A 221 27.84 11.11 -4.51
C SER A 221 26.80 11.45 -3.44
N PRO A 222 27.14 11.34 -2.15
CA PRO A 222 26.18 11.44 -1.05
C PRO A 222 25.54 12.83 -0.90
N GLU A 223 25.95 13.82 -1.69
CA GLU A 223 25.52 15.22 -1.58
C GLU A 223 24.52 15.67 -2.65
N LYS A 224 24.28 14.87 -3.71
CA LYS A 224 23.30 15.22 -4.76
C LYS A 224 22.08 14.31 -4.70
N LYS A 225 20.90 14.91 -4.48
CA LYS A 225 19.60 14.26 -4.65
C LYS A 225 19.57 13.62 -6.05
N PRO A 226 19.29 12.31 -6.20
CA PRO A 226 19.28 11.68 -7.50
C PRO A 226 18.20 12.36 -8.37
N PRO A 227 18.54 12.88 -9.56
CA PRO A 227 17.55 13.41 -10.48
C PRO A 227 16.66 12.25 -10.96
N PHE A 228 15.35 12.38 -10.78
CA PHE A 228 14.40 11.46 -11.40
C PHE A 228 14.00 12.04 -12.75
N GLU A 229 14.26 11.30 -13.82
CA GLU A 229 13.70 11.63 -15.12
C GLU A 229 12.34 10.94 -15.29
N PRO A 230 11.35 11.63 -15.86
CA PRO A 230 10.12 10.96 -16.26
C PRO A 230 10.50 9.91 -17.30
N GLY A 231 10.21 8.65 -17.00
CA GLY A 231 10.40 7.54 -17.90
C GLY A 231 9.42 7.59 -19.07
N PRO A 232 9.48 6.61 -19.98
CA PRO A 232 8.64 6.60 -21.16
C PRO A 232 7.14 6.56 -20.78
N THR A 233 6.32 7.27 -21.56
CA THR A 233 4.85 7.20 -21.53
C THR A 233 4.36 5.76 -21.79
N GLY A 234 3.20 5.38 -21.26
CA GLY A 234 2.61 4.04 -21.46
C GLY A 234 2.87 3.06 -20.32
N SER A 235 3.06 3.54 -19.08
CA SER A 235 3.23 2.64 -17.93
C SER A 235 1.91 1.92 -17.59
N ALA A 236 2.00 0.74 -16.98
CA ALA A 236 0.82 -0.02 -16.52
C ALA A 236 -0.03 0.76 -15.49
N ALA A 237 0.53 1.80 -14.87
CA ALA A 237 -0.15 2.65 -13.89
C ALA A 237 -0.91 3.82 -14.53
N GLU A 238 -0.62 4.17 -15.78
CA GLU A 238 -1.15 5.38 -16.43
C GLU A 238 -2.69 5.41 -16.47
N PRO A 239 -3.41 4.35 -16.85
CA PRO A 239 -4.88 4.36 -16.83
C PRO A 239 -5.46 4.57 -15.42
N VAL A 240 -4.81 4.01 -14.40
CA VAL A 240 -5.26 4.13 -13.01
C VAL A 240 -5.05 5.56 -12.49
N LEU A 241 -3.91 6.18 -12.82
CA LEU A 241 -3.64 7.57 -12.47
C LEU A 241 -4.57 8.54 -13.20
N GLU A 242 -4.86 8.31 -14.48
CA GLU A 242 -5.78 9.15 -15.24
C GLU A 242 -7.20 9.11 -14.66
N ALA A 243 -7.68 7.92 -14.28
CA ALA A 243 -8.96 7.76 -13.59
C ALA A 243 -8.97 8.48 -12.24
N ALA A 244 -7.89 8.36 -11.45
CA ALA A 244 -7.77 9.04 -10.16
C ALA A 244 -7.66 10.57 -10.31
N ALA A 245 -7.02 11.06 -11.39
CA ALA A 245 -6.85 12.47 -11.68
C ALA A 245 -8.19 13.20 -11.92
N ALA A 246 -9.26 12.48 -12.26
CA ALA A 246 -10.60 13.05 -12.33
C ALA A 246 -11.11 13.55 -10.97
N SER A 247 -10.69 12.92 -9.87
CA SER A 247 -11.03 13.34 -8.50
C SER A 247 -9.91 14.15 -7.85
N PHE A 248 -8.67 13.91 -8.23
CA PHE A 248 -7.47 14.53 -7.65
C PHE A 248 -6.59 15.12 -8.77
N PRO A 249 -6.86 16.36 -9.23
CA PRO A 249 -6.20 16.93 -10.40
C PRO A 249 -4.67 16.94 -10.34
N PHE A 250 -4.09 17.02 -9.14
CA PHE A 250 -2.63 16.98 -8.93
C PHE A 250 -1.98 15.65 -9.35
N LEU A 251 -2.75 14.58 -9.59
CA LEU A 251 -2.25 13.30 -10.10
C LEU A 251 -2.05 13.31 -11.63
N SER A 252 -2.57 14.31 -12.35
CA SER A 252 -2.46 14.38 -13.80
C SER A 252 -1.00 14.52 -14.25
N GLY A 253 -0.52 13.54 -15.02
CA GLY A 253 0.85 13.52 -15.52
C GLY A 253 1.92 13.22 -14.46
N LEU A 254 1.51 12.72 -13.29
CA LEU A 254 2.43 12.25 -12.26
C LEU A 254 3.23 11.03 -12.75
N ARG A 255 4.53 11.03 -12.48
CA ARG A 255 5.47 9.95 -12.86
C ARG A 255 6.16 9.32 -11.67
N ALA A 256 6.45 10.10 -10.63
CA ALA A 256 6.94 9.56 -9.36
C ALA A 256 6.34 10.29 -8.16
N LEU A 257 6.14 9.55 -7.07
CA LEU A 257 5.81 10.06 -5.75
C LEU A 257 6.91 9.65 -4.78
N ARG A 258 7.44 10.61 -4.02
CA ARG A 258 8.32 10.35 -2.88
C ARG A 258 7.73 11.05 -1.67
N LEU A 259 7.50 10.30 -0.61
CA LEU A 259 6.99 10.82 0.65
C LEU A 259 7.78 10.19 1.77
N LEU A 260 8.23 11.01 2.71
CA LEU A 260 8.86 10.60 3.95
C LEU A 260 8.22 11.37 5.08
N GLY A 261 8.10 10.74 6.24
CA GLY A 261 7.58 11.43 7.41
C GLY A 261 7.86 10.71 8.70
N ASN A 262 7.49 11.37 9.78
CA ASN A 262 7.64 10.88 11.14
C ASN A 262 6.44 11.27 12.00
N PHE A 263 6.41 10.69 13.20
CA PHE A 263 5.34 10.90 14.17
C PHE A 263 5.76 11.84 15.33
N LEU A 264 6.63 12.82 15.05
CA LEU A 264 7.09 13.77 16.06
C LEU A 264 6.06 14.89 16.30
N SER A 265 6.05 15.44 17.52
CA SER A 265 5.20 16.59 17.89
C SER A 265 5.28 17.72 16.85
N PRO A 266 4.15 18.37 16.48
CA PRO A 266 2.82 18.28 17.08
C PRO A 266 1.92 17.13 16.57
N GLY A 267 2.43 16.21 15.76
CA GLY A 267 1.62 15.12 15.22
C GLY A 267 2.34 14.31 14.14
N LEU A 268 1.91 14.48 12.90
CA LEU A 268 2.47 13.84 11.72
C LEU A 268 3.22 14.88 10.89
N ASN A 269 4.53 14.72 10.71
CA ASN A 269 5.30 15.57 9.81
C ASN A 269 5.66 14.79 8.57
N PHE A 270 5.44 15.36 7.40
CA PHE A 270 5.90 14.76 6.16
C PHE A 270 6.45 15.78 5.18
N ALA A 271 7.40 15.29 4.39
CA ALA A 271 7.96 15.97 3.25
C ALA A 271 7.87 15.04 2.05
N GLY A 272 7.67 15.61 0.88
CA GLY A 272 7.60 14.82 -0.33
C GLY A 272 7.97 15.58 -1.57
N ALA A 273 8.03 14.84 -2.66
CA ALA A 273 8.23 15.36 -3.99
C ALA A 273 7.35 14.59 -4.98
N LEU A 274 6.66 15.33 -5.83
CA LEU A 274 5.93 14.83 -6.98
C LEU A 274 6.74 15.16 -8.24
N THR A 275 7.08 14.15 -9.02
CA THR A 275 7.78 14.33 -10.30
C THR A 275 6.79 14.12 -11.44
N TYR A 276 6.72 15.08 -12.36
CA TYR A 276 5.76 15.10 -13.46
C TYR A 276 6.42 14.89 -14.82
N ALA A 277 5.58 14.53 -15.81
CA ALA A 277 6.01 14.34 -17.19
C ALA A 277 6.57 15.61 -17.86
N SER A 278 6.04 16.79 -17.51
CA SER A 278 6.50 18.07 -18.04
C SER A 278 6.43 19.21 -17.00
N PRO A 279 7.16 20.32 -17.24
CA PRO A 279 7.08 21.50 -16.38
C PRO A 279 5.66 22.08 -16.28
N GLU A 280 4.87 22.04 -17.35
CA GLU A 280 3.49 22.54 -17.36
C GLU A 280 2.59 21.70 -16.44
N LYS A 281 2.80 20.37 -16.43
CA LYS A 281 2.09 19.46 -15.53
C LYS A 281 2.54 19.64 -14.09
N ALA A 282 3.83 19.90 -13.85
CA ALA A 282 4.34 20.21 -12.52
C ALA A 282 3.77 21.52 -11.98
N GLN A 283 3.67 22.57 -12.80
CA GLN A 283 3.02 23.82 -12.43
C GLN A 283 1.54 23.59 -12.08
N ALA A 284 0.78 22.88 -12.93
CA ALA A 284 -0.62 22.57 -12.66
C ALA A 284 -0.81 21.74 -11.37
N GLY A 285 0.10 20.80 -11.11
CA GLY A 285 0.15 20.03 -9.87
C GLY A 285 0.42 20.91 -8.65
N ALA A 286 1.40 21.81 -8.73
CA ALA A 286 1.70 22.77 -7.68
C ALA A 286 0.52 23.70 -7.37
N ASP A 287 -0.15 24.22 -8.40
CA ASP A 287 -1.33 25.08 -8.24
C ASP A 287 -2.50 24.32 -7.60
N SER A 288 -2.70 23.05 -7.99
CA SER A 288 -3.70 22.18 -7.37
C SER A 288 -3.40 21.94 -5.89
N LEU A 289 -2.14 21.70 -5.52
CA LEU A 289 -1.72 21.53 -4.13
C LEU A 289 -1.87 22.82 -3.31
N ARG A 290 -1.54 23.99 -3.89
CA ARG A 290 -1.76 25.29 -3.24
C ARG A 290 -3.24 25.52 -2.97
N HIS A 291 -4.09 25.24 -3.95
CA HIS A 291 -5.53 25.38 -3.78
C HIS A 291 -6.08 24.45 -2.68
N LEU A 292 -5.60 23.21 -2.61
CA LEU A 292 -5.95 22.29 -1.52
C LEU A 292 -5.48 22.83 -0.16
N ALA A 293 -4.28 23.41 -0.08
CA ALA A 293 -3.77 24.02 1.14
C ALA A 293 -4.61 25.25 1.55
N GLU A 294 -5.05 26.08 0.59
CA GLU A 294 -5.95 27.21 0.83
C GLU A 294 -7.32 26.74 1.35
N LEU A 295 -7.90 25.68 0.78
CA LEU A 295 -9.15 25.10 1.28
C LEU A 295 -9.00 24.57 2.71
N ALA A 296 -7.86 23.96 3.03
CA ALA A 296 -7.55 23.55 4.40
C ALA A 296 -7.39 24.76 5.34
N GLN A 297 -6.85 25.88 4.86
CA GLN A 297 -6.80 27.13 5.63
C GLN A 297 -8.19 27.75 5.86
N TRP A 298 -9.12 27.64 4.91
CA TRP A 298 -10.51 28.03 5.14
C TRP A 298 -11.17 27.19 6.23
N ALA A 299 -10.83 25.90 6.32
CA ALA A 299 -11.25 25.08 7.46
C ALA A 299 -10.66 25.61 8.79
N ASN A 300 -9.42 26.10 8.80
CA ASN A 300 -8.82 26.76 9.97
C ASN A 300 -9.53 28.08 10.35
N LEU A 301 -10.04 28.84 9.39
CA LEU A 301 -10.82 30.04 9.72
C LEU A 301 -12.13 29.66 10.42
N LEU A 302 -12.76 28.57 10.02
CA LEU A 302 -13.91 28.02 10.76
C LEU A 302 -13.50 27.50 12.14
N THR A 303 -12.27 26.99 12.30
CA THR A 303 -11.78 26.55 13.62
C THR A 303 -11.54 27.69 14.59
N SER A 304 -11.21 28.90 14.10
CA SER A 304 -11.09 30.11 14.93
C SER A 304 -12.39 30.54 15.64
N PHE A 305 -13.54 30.01 15.20
CA PHE A 305 -14.84 30.15 15.89
C PHE A 305 -15.09 29.06 16.95
N GLY A 306 -14.04 28.40 17.45
CA GLY A 306 -14.11 27.38 18.50
C GLY A 306 -14.25 25.93 17.99
N PHE A 307 -14.03 25.71 16.69
CA PHE A 307 -14.20 24.42 16.03
C PHE A 307 -12.89 23.84 15.49
N GLY A 308 -11.84 23.64 16.30
CA GLY A 308 -10.71 22.76 15.95
C GLY A 308 -9.30 23.37 15.97
N ALA A 309 -8.34 22.64 15.41
CA ALA A 309 -6.91 22.95 15.44
C ALA A 309 -6.42 23.71 14.20
N THR A 310 -5.28 24.40 14.30
CA THR A 310 -4.69 25.22 13.23
C THR A 310 -3.70 24.42 12.39
N ILE A 311 -3.91 24.35 11.07
CA ILE A 311 -2.98 23.73 10.11
C ILE A 311 -1.89 24.72 9.72
N ALA A 312 -0.62 24.34 9.91
CA ALA A 312 0.50 25.10 9.38
C ALA A 312 0.42 25.15 7.84
N PRO A 313 0.69 26.29 7.19
CA PRO A 313 0.64 26.39 5.74
C PRO A 313 1.60 25.38 5.10
N ALA A 314 1.12 24.65 4.09
CA ALA A 314 1.97 23.80 3.27
C ALA A 314 3.06 24.65 2.62
N GLN A 315 4.32 24.22 2.72
CA GLN A 315 5.39 24.83 1.92
C GLN A 315 5.46 24.06 0.61
N ILE A 316 5.24 24.74 -0.51
CA ILE A 316 5.24 24.13 -1.84
C ILE A 316 6.28 24.84 -2.69
N ALA A 317 7.28 24.11 -3.16
CA ALA A 317 8.33 24.60 -4.04
C ALA A 317 8.25 23.86 -5.38
N LEU A 318 8.19 24.62 -6.47
CA LEU A 318 8.25 24.09 -7.84
C LEU A 318 9.67 24.28 -8.38
N GLN A 319 10.26 23.22 -8.87
CA GLN A 319 11.54 23.24 -9.58
C GLN A 319 11.43 22.38 -10.85
N GLU A 320 11.34 23.06 -12.00
CA GLU A 320 11.17 22.41 -13.31
C GLU A 320 9.98 21.43 -13.35
N ARG A 321 10.26 20.12 -13.25
CA ARG A 321 9.28 19.02 -13.30
C ARG A 321 8.93 18.48 -11.92
N GLU A 322 9.51 19.03 -10.86
CA GLU A 322 9.38 18.54 -9.51
C GLU A 322 8.63 19.54 -8.63
N VAL A 323 7.63 19.05 -7.90
CA VAL A 323 6.92 19.79 -6.87
C VAL A 323 7.29 19.20 -5.51
N ALA A 324 8.14 19.89 -4.77
CA ALA A 324 8.47 19.56 -3.40
C ALA A 324 7.44 20.17 -2.45
N PHE A 325 7.08 19.43 -1.41
CA PHE A 325 6.16 19.92 -0.38
C PHE A 325 6.57 19.47 1.02
N THR A 326 6.25 20.29 2.02
CA THR A 326 6.33 19.93 3.44
C THR A 326 5.03 20.31 4.14
N GLN A 327 4.56 19.43 5.02
CA GLN A 327 3.33 19.63 5.78
C GLN A 327 3.45 18.98 7.16
N ALA A 328 3.12 19.75 8.19
CA ALA A 328 2.82 19.22 9.51
C ALA A 328 1.30 19.10 9.64
N VAL A 329 0.84 17.91 10.02
CA VAL A 329 -0.58 17.60 10.23
C VAL A 329 -0.76 17.24 11.69
N ASP A 330 -1.71 17.90 12.34
CA ASP A 330 -2.04 17.57 13.72
C ASP A 330 -2.82 16.24 13.83
N THR A 331 -2.98 15.80 15.07
CA THR A 331 -3.71 14.57 15.40
C THR A 331 -5.17 14.60 14.92
N ALA A 332 -5.85 15.74 14.96
CA ALA A 332 -7.29 15.83 14.66
C ALA A 332 -7.54 15.55 13.17
N ILE A 333 -6.70 16.10 12.30
CA ILE A 333 -6.80 15.90 10.85
C ILE A 333 -6.40 14.48 10.47
N ALA A 334 -5.36 13.94 11.12
CA ALA A 334 -4.99 12.55 10.93
C ALA A 334 -6.16 11.61 11.26
N ARG A 335 -6.92 11.87 12.34
CA ARG A 335 -8.15 11.13 12.66
C ARG A 335 -9.25 11.32 11.61
N ALA A 336 -9.47 12.55 11.14
CA ALA A 336 -10.45 12.81 10.09
C ALA A 336 -10.14 12.01 8.81
N PHE A 337 -8.87 11.98 8.40
CA PHE A 337 -8.41 11.19 7.26
C PHE A 337 -8.59 9.69 7.48
N LEU A 338 -8.20 9.17 8.66
CA LEU A 338 -8.44 7.77 9.03
C LEU A 338 -9.93 7.40 8.97
N GLY A 339 -10.82 8.30 9.38
CA GLY A 339 -12.26 8.13 9.27
C GLY A 339 -12.73 7.97 7.81
N LEU A 340 -12.20 8.78 6.89
CA LEU A 340 -12.50 8.68 5.46
C LEU A 340 -11.99 7.36 4.86
N VAL A 341 -10.76 6.97 5.20
CA VAL A 341 -10.17 5.69 4.76
C VAL A 341 -11.02 4.52 5.28
N ALA A 342 -11.37 4.52 6.56
CA ALA A 342 -12.21 3.48 7.16
C ALA A 342 -13.57 3.36 6.46
N GLN A 343 -14.18 4.49 6.09
CA GLN A 343 -15.44 4.50 5.34
C GLN A 343 -15.28 3.95 3.92
N TYR A 344 -14.19 4.30 3.23
CA TYR A 344 -13.90 3.78 1.90
C TYR A 344 -13.71 2.26 1.93
N VAL A 345 -12.86 1.76 2.84
CA VAL A 345 -12.57 0.33 2.97
C VAL A 345 -13.81 -0.49 3.34
N ARG A 346 -14.74 0.07 4.13
CA ARG A 346 -16.01 -0.61 4.44
C ARG A 346 -17.01 -0.65 3.28
N ARG A 347 -16.83 0.20 2.26
CA ARG A 347 -17.73 0.28 1.10
C ARG A 347 -17.22 -0.51 -0.10
N SER A 348 -15.91 -0.70 -0.20
CA SER A 348 -15.24 -1.56 -1.19
C SER A 348 -15.34 -3.03 -0.79
#